data_AF-A0A5R2ND40-F1
#
_entry.id   AF-A0A5R2ND40-F1
#
_cell.length_a   1.000
_cell.length_b   1.000
_cell.length_c   1.000
_cell.angle_alpha   90.00
_cell.angle_beta   90.00
_cell.angle_gamma   90.00
#
_symmetry.space_group_name_H-M   'P 1'
#
loop_
_entity.id
_entity.type
_entity.pdbx_description
1 polymer ?
#
loop_
_entity_poly.entity_id
_entity_poly.type
_entity_poly.pdbx_seq_one_letter_code
_entity_poly.pdbx_strand_id
1 'polypeptide(L)'
;MLQFDGNWRFDSPGPIEPTVNHAFRDLIDRICSQGDRRTILERFKSRFAGAGGAPYYPSSSVSWASDDLDKLMNVASENAPLFIEAFCDGCSDIANQWSHITLLDVARLNRILADAGAGYQIDPPALRATRA
;
A
#
# COMPACT_ATOMS: atom_id res chain seq x y z
N MET A 1 4.56 2.86 10.08
CA MET A 1 4.06 4.19 9.73
C MET A 1 5.20 5.03 9.22
N LEU A 2 5.04 5.62 8.03
CA LEU A 2 6.04 6.49 7.41
C LEU A 2 5.92 7.91 8.00
N GLN A 3 7.02 8.65 7.94
CA GLN A 3 7.11 10.04 8.40
C GLN A 3 7.15 10.98 7.20
N PHE A 4 6.16 11.85 7.11
CA PHE A 4 6.04 12.92 6.10
C PHE A 4 5.27 14.08 6.73
N ASP A 5 5.13 15.20 6.00
CA ASP A 5 4.37 16.35 6.49
C ASP A 5 2.98 15.92 6.95
N GLY A 6 2.67 16.17 8.23
CA GLY A 6 1.40 15.77 8.84
C GLY A 6 0.19 16.37 8.13
N ASN A 7 0.35 17.54 7.51
CA ASN A 7 -0.73 18.19 6.76
C ASN A 7 -1.17 17.34 5.57
N TRP A 8 -0.28 16.54 4.96
CA TRP A 8 -0.64 15.69 3.81
C TRP A 8 -1.67 14.62 4.13
N ARG A 9 -1.94 14.33 5.41
CA ARG A 9 -3.02 13.42 5.82
C ARG A 9 -4.42 14.04 5.61
N PHE A 10 -4.52 15.36 5.62
CA PHE A 10 -5.77 16.11 5.47
C PHE A 10 -5.81 16.86 4.14
N ASP A 11 -4.69 17.46 3.77
CA ASP A 11 -4.48 18.22 2.54
C ASP A 11 -3.65 17.37 1.56
N SER A 12 -4.32 16.46 0.85
CA SER A 12 -3.66 15.54 -0.08
C SER A 12 -2.82 16.33 -1.11
N PRO A 13 -1.52 16.00 -1.28
CA PRO A 13 -0.70 16.58 -2.34
C PRO A 13 -1.08 16.06 -3.74
N GLY A 14 -2.02 15.11 -3.83
CA GLY A 14 -2.57 14.58 -5.06
C GLY A 14 -2.66 13.06 -5.08
N PRO A 15 -3.31 12.51 -6.12
CA PRO A 15 -3.43 11.08 -6.31
C PRO A 15 -2.09 10.45 -6.71
N ILE A 16 -1.92 9.17 -6.40
CA ILE A 16 -0.82 8.35 -6.92
C ILE A 16 -1.13 7.93 -8.36
N GLU A 17 -0.08 7.71 -9.13
CA GLU A 17 -0.16 7.29 -10.52
C GLU A 17 -0.80 5.89 -10.61
N PRO A 18 -1.75 5.66 -11.53
CA PRO A 18 -2.43 4.37 -11.67
C PRO A 18 -1.46 3.19 -11.84
N THR A 19 -0.33 3.42 -12.52
CA THR A 19 0.73 2.42 -12.69
C THR A 19 1.32 1.95 -11.36
N VAL A 20 1.44 2.83 -10.36
CA VAL A 20 1.89 2.45 -9.01
C VAL A 20 0.84 1.59 -8.31
N ASN A 21 -0.44 1.96 -8.42
CA ASN A 21 -1.54 1.20 -7.84
C ASN A 21 -1.55 -0.25 -8.39
N HIS A 22 -1.51 -0.40 -9.72
CA HIS A 22 -1.41 -1.70 -10.38
C HIS A 22 -0.14 -2.48 -9.96
N ALA A 23 1.02 -1.81 -9.93
CA ALA A 23 2.26 -2.46 -9.51
C ALA A 23 2.18 -2.95 -8.07
N PHE A 24 1.63 -2.16 -7.14
CA PHE A 24 1.47 -2.56 -5.74
C PHE A 24 0.48 -3.72 -5.60
N ARG A 25 -0.60 -3.74 -6.38
CA ARG A 25 -1.53 -4.87 -6.42
C ARG A 25 -0.84 -6.16 -6.88
N ASP A 26 -0.06 -6.09 -7.95
CA ASP A 26 0.74 -7.22 -8.44
C ASP A 26 1.72 -7.74 -7.37
N LEU A 27 2.32 -6.82 -6.59
CA LEU A 27 3.17 -7.21 -5.47
C LEU A 27 2.39 -7.92 -4.37
N ILE A 28 1.20 -7.43 -4.00
CA ILE A 28 0.33 -8.09 -3.02
C ILE A 28 -0.04 -9.49 -3.51
N ASP A 29 -0.33 -9.67 -4.79
CA ASP A 29 -0.64 -10.98 -5.36
C ASP A 29 0.55 -11.96 -5.29
N ARG A 30 1.79 -11.46 -5.47
CA ARG A 30 3.02 -12.25 -5.26
C ARG A 30 3.31 -12.54 -3.79
N ILE A 31 2.88 -11.68 -2.87
CA ILE A 31 2.95 -11.96 -1.43
C ILE A 31 1.92 -13.04 -1.08
N CYS A 32 0.72 -12.95 -1.64
CA CYS A 32 -0.36 -13.92 -1.44
C CYS A 32 -0.02 -15.34 -1.92
N SER A 33 0.88 -15.51 -2.90
CA SER A 33 1.29 -16.84 -3.35
C SER A 33 2.18 -17.59 -2.35
N GLN A 34 2.62 -16.94 -1.28
CA GLN A 34 3.53 -17.49 -0.28
C GLN A 34 2.83 -17.93 1.01
N GLY A 35 1.51 -17.71 1.15
CA GLY A 35 0.79 -18.01 2.40
C GLY A 35 -0.73 -18.06 2.22
N ASP A 36 -1.48 -17.90 3.31
CA ASP A 36 -2.95 -17.87 3.25
C ASP A 36 -3.43 -16.60 2.53
N ARG A 37 -3.84 -16.76 1.27
CA ARG A 37 -4.23 -15.66 0.39
C ARG A 37 -5.30 -14.77 0.99
N ARG A 38 -6.36 -15.34 1.58
CA ARG A 38 -7.45 -14.53 2.17
C ARG A 38 -6.90 -13.67 3.30
N THR A 39 -6.14 -14.25 4.22
CA THR A 39 -5.61 -13.54 5.38
C THR A 39 -4.67 -12.41 4.96
N ILE A 40 -3.78 -12.65 3.98
CA ILE A 40 -2.88 -11.62 3.46
C ILE A 40 -3.68 -10.49 2.79
N LEU A 41 -4.66 -10.81 1.94
CA LEU A 41 -5.53 -9.81 1.32
C LEU A 41 -6.26 -8.97 2.38
N GLU A 42 -6.82 -9.60 3.42
CA GLU A 42 -7.52 -8.90 4.51
C GLU A 42 -6.60 -7.94 5.28
N ARG A 43 -5.32 -8.29 5.45
CA ARG A 43 -4.33 -7.38 6.07
C ARG A 43 -4.14 -6.12 5.24
N PHE A 44 -3.83 -6.25 3.96
CA PHE A 44 -3.70 -5.09 3.07
C PHE A 44 -5.01 -4.30 2.99
N LYS A 45 -6.15 -5.00 2.89
CA LYS A 45 -7.47 -4.38 2.82
C LYS A 45 -7.74 -3.48 4.03
N SER A 46 -7.42 -3.95 5.24
CA SER A 46 -7.57 -3.15 6.46
C SER A 46 -6.72 -1.87 6.46
N ARG A 47 -5.51 -1.94 5.89
CA ARG A 47 -4.60 -0.78 5.78
C ARG A 47 -5.08 0.24 4.77
N PHE A 48 -5.47 -0.20 3.58
CA PHE A 48 -6.01 0.69 2.56
C PHE A 48 -7.37 1.28 2.96
N ALA A 49 -8.21 0.54 3.68
CA ALA A 49 -9.43 1.09 4.28
C ALA A 49 -9.13 2.26 5.23
N GLY A 50 -8.18 2.08 6.15
CA GLY A 50 -7.75 3.14 7.06
C GLY A 50 -7.19 4.37 6.32
N ALA A 51 -6.33 4.16 5.33
CA ALA A 51 -5.74 5.24 4.54
C ALA A 51 -6.78 6.00 3.70
N GLY A 52 -7.77 5.31 3.15
CA GLY A 52 -8.86 5.91 2.38
C GLY A 52 -10.00 6.50 3.24
N GLY A 53 -9.90 6.44 4.57
CA GLY A 53 -10.99 6.85 5.47
C GLY A 53 -12.27 6.02 5.32
N ALA A 54 -12.15 4.80 4.79
CA ALA A 54 -13.27 3.90 4.53
C ALA A 54 -13.39 2.85 5.66
N PRO A 55 -14.61 2.41 6.00
CA PRO A 55 -14.79 1.34 6.97
C PRO A 55 -14.24 0.01 6.43
N TYR A 56 -13.57 -0.75 7.30
CA TYR A 56 -13.14 -2.11 7.01
C TYR A 56 -14.23 -3.12 7.44
N TYR A 57 -14.59 -4.01 6.52
CA TYR A 57 -15.45 -5.16 6.80
C TYR A 57 -14.75 -6.45 6.34
N PRO A 58 -14.60 -7.48 7.18
CA PRO A 58 -14.02 -8.76 6.77
C PRO A 58 -14.83 -9.39 5.63
N SER A 59 -14.17 -9.84 4.57
CA SER A 59 -14.84 -10.47 3.42
C SER A 59 -15.12 -11.94 3.72
N SER A 60 -16.20 -12.49 3.16
CA SER A 60 -16.62 -13.88 3.37
C SER A 60 -15.85 -14.90 2.51
N SER A 61 -15.23 -14.45 1.42
CA SER A 61 -14.47 -15.28 0.49
C SER A 61 -13.19 -14.58 0.02
N VAL A 62 -12.28 -15.33 -0.60
CA VAL A 62 -11.07 -14.79 -1.25
C VAL A 62 -11.42 -13.82 -2.39
N SER A 63 -12.44 -14.13 -3.20
CA SER A 63 -12.85 -13.25 -4.30
C SER A 63 -13.34 -11.91 -3.78
N TRP A 64 -14.18 -11.91 -2.74
CA TRP A 64 -14.63 -10.68 -2.08
C TRP A 64 -13.47 -9.92 -1.45
N ALA A 65 -12.53 -10.61 -0.79
CA ALA A 65 -11.35 -9.96 -0.21
C ALA A 65 -10.50 -9.26 -1.29
N SER A 66 -10.38 -9.88 -2.47
CA SER A 66 -9.65 -9.35 -3.62
C SER A 66 -10.34 -8.13 -4.23
N ASP A 67 -11.64 -8.25 -4.52
CA ASP A 67 -12.41 -7.17 -5.16
C ASP A 67 -12.54 -5.96 -4.22
N ASP A 68 -12.74 -6.20 -2.92
CA ASP A 68 -12.82 -5.12 -1.94
C ASP A 68 -11.46 -4.47 -1.69
N LEU A 69 -10.36 -5.24 -1.76
CA LEU A 69 -9.02 -4.67 -1.74
C LEU A 69 -8.83 -3.70 -2.91
N ASP A 70 -9.21 -4.06 -4.13
CA ASP A 70 -9.07 -3.18 -5.29
C ASP A 70 -9.82 -1.87 -5.15
N LYS A 71 -11.07 -1.93 -4.67
CA LYS A 71 -11.87 -0.74 -4.39
C LYS A 71 -11.17 0.15 -3.37
N LEU A 72 -10.65 -0.43 -2.29
CA LEU A 72 -10.02 0.31 -1.21
C LEU A 72 -8.65 0.87 -1.59
N MET A 73 -7.88 0.14 -2.41
CA MET A 73 -6.66 0.66 -3.03
C MET A 73 -6.98 1.88 -3.90
N ASN A 74 -8.01 1.81 -4.74
CA ASN A 74 -8.45 2.94 -5.56
C ASN A 74 -8.87 4.15 -4.70
N VAL A 75 -9.63 3.94 -3.61
CA VAL A 75 -10.00 5.05 -2.71
C VAL A 75 -8.78 5.66 -2.05
N ALA A 76 -7.88 4.84 -1.50
CA ALA A 76 -6.66 5.32 -0.86
C ALA A 76 -5.71 6.01 -1.88
N SER A 77 -5.79 5.66 -3.15
CA SER A 77 -4.94 6.19 -4.22
C SER A 77 -5.12 7.70 -4.45
N GLU A 78 -6.23 8.29 -4.00
CA GLU A 78 -6.49 9.74 -4.02
C GLU A 78 -5.54 10.55 -3.11
N ASN A 79 -4.82 9.89 -2.20
CA ASN A 79 -3.78 10.48 -1.37
C ASN A 79 -2.51 9.65 -1.45
N ALA A 80 -1.58 10.06 -2.32
CA ALA A 80 -0.37 9.31 -2.60
C ALA A 80 0.48 8.96 -1.35
N PRO A 81 0.77 9.90 -0.42
CA PRO A 81 1.47 9.56 0.82
C PRO A 81 0.77 8.49 1.66
N LEU A 82 -0.55 8.60 1.85
CA LEU A 82 -1.31 7.62 2.62
C LEU A 82 -1.39 6.26 1.92
N PHE A 83 -1.51 6.24 0.59
CA PHE A 83 -1.47 5.02 -0.20
C PHE A 83 -0.14 4.28 -0.04
N ILE A 84 0.99 4.99 -0.16
CA ILE A 84 2.33 4.43 -0.01
C ILE A 84 2.56 3.93 1.43
N GLU A 85 2.14 4.71 2.42
CA GLU A 85 2.18 4.32 3.84
C GLU A 85 1.37 3.05 4.10
N ALA A 86 0.14 2.95 3.59
CA ALA A 86 -0.72 1.80 3.77
C ALA A 86 -0.08 0.50 3.25
N PHE A 87 0.56 0.57 2.09
CA PHE A 87 1.29 -0.57 1.54
C PHE A 87 2.47 -0.97 2.43
N CYS A 88 3.28 0.00 2.87
CA CYS A 88 4.44 -0.26 3.73
C CYS A 88 4.04 -0.84 5.10
N ASP A 89 2.95 -0.32 5.68
CA ASP A 89 2.39 -0.84 6.92
C ASP A 89 1.81 -2.25 6.73
N GLY A 90 1.15 -2.53 5.59
CA GLY A 90 0.73 -3.87 5.21
C GLY A 90 1.91 -4.85 5.13
N CYS A 91 2.99 -4.47 4.44
CA CYS A 91 4.23 -5.25 4.42
C CYS A 91 4.81 -5.47 5.83
N SER A 92 4.80 -4.44 6.68
CA SER A 92 5.29 -4.55 8.06
C SER A 92 4.45 -5.52 8.89
N ASP A 93 3.12 -5.49 8.73
CA ASP A 93 2.22 -6.47 9.37
C ASP A 93 2.52 -7.90 8.91
N ILE A 94 2.73 -8.08 7.61
CA ILE A 94 3.10 -9.39 7.05
C ILE A 94 4.42 -9.88 7.67
N ALA A 95 5.45 -9.03 7.69
CA ALA A 95 6.77 -9.38 8.24
C ALA A 95 6.71 -9.76 9.72
N ASN A 96 5.92 -9.01 10.51
CA ASN A 96 5.76 -9.24 11.94
C ASN A 96 4.98 -10.53 12.24
N GLN A 97 4.01 -10.88 11.40
CA GLN A 97 3.15 -12.05 11.63
C GLN A 97 3.69 -13.34 10.97
N TRP A 98 4.37 -13.23 9.82
CA TRP A 98 4.83 -14.37 9.02
C TRP A 98 6.25 -14.15 8.50
N SER A 99 7.25 -14.47 9.33
CA SER A 99 8.68 -14.30 9.00
C SER A 99 9.19 -15.13 7.81
N HIS A 100 8.42 -16.11 7.34
CA HIS A 100 8.77 -16.92 6.16
C HIS A 100 8.35 -16.27 4.83
N ILE A 101 7.51 -15.23 4.86
CA ILE A 101 7.05 -14.54 3.66
C ILE A 101 8.12 -13.54 3.22
N THR A 102 8.54 -13.65 1.96
CA THR A 102 9.51 -12.74 1.35
C THR A 102 8.82 -11.47 0.87
N LEU A 103 9.32 -10.33 1.32
CA LEU A 103 8.87 -8.99 0.92
C LEU A 103 9.91 -8.31 0.03
N LEU A 104 9.45 -7.34 -0.76
CA LEU A 104 10.37 -6.53 -1.57
C LEU A 104 11.14 -5.55 -0.69
N ASP A 105 12.40 -5.32 -1.06
CA ASP A 105 13.20 -4.25 -0.47
C ASP A 105 12.70 -2.86 -0.91
N VAL A 106 13.07 -1.86 -0.11
CA VAL A 106 12.73 -0.45 -0.34
C VAL A 106 13.32 0.07 -1.65
N ALA A 107 14.49 -0.43 -2.09
CA ALA A 107 15.11 -0.01 -3.34
C ALA A 107 14.27 -0.41 -4.56
N ARG A 108 13.59 -1.55 -4.51
CA ARG A 108 12.68 -2.00 -5.56
C ARG A 108 11.35 -1.26 -5.53
N LEU A 109 10.83 -0.91 -4.36
CA LEU A 109 9.66 -0.02 -4.25
C LEU A 109 9.96 1.36 -4.82
N ASN A 110 11.11 1.95 -4.47
CA ASN A 110 11.54 3.23 -5.01
C ASN A 110 11.73 3.22 -6.52
N ARG A 111 12.16 2.11 -7.11
CA ARG A 111 12.20 1.97 -8.58
C ARG A 111 10.81 2.02 -9.19
N ILE A 112 9.82 1.33 -8.62
CA ILE A 112 8.43 1.39 -9.09
C ILE A 112 7.91 2.83 -9.02
N LEU A 113 8.15 3.51 -7.90
CA LEU A 113 7.76 4.91 -7.72
C LEU A 113 8.47 5.81 -8.74
N ALA A 114 9.78 5.66 -8.95
CA ALA A 114 10.53 6.47 -9.90
C ALA A 114 10.11 6.22 -11.37
N ASP A 115 9.94 4.96 -11.77
CA ASP A 115 9.58 4.57 -13.14
C ASP A 115 8.17 5.03 -13.51
N ALA A 116 7.24 5.02 -12.55
CA ALA A 116 5.90 5.60 -12.71
C ALA A 116 5.89 7.13 -12.62
N GLY A 117 7.03 7.74 -12.23
CA GLY A 117 7.13 9.16 -11.97
C GLY A 117 6.32 9.59 -10.77
N ALA A 118 6.25 8.84 -9.68
CA ALA A 118 5.36 9.13 -8.57
C ALA A 118 5.63 10.42 -7.80
N GLY A 119 6.84 10.97 -7.93
CA GLY A 119 7.24 12.15 -7.16
C GLY A 119 7.49 11.86 -5.68
N TYR A 120 7.68 10.58 -5.30
CA TYR A 120 7.96 10.17 -3.94
C TYR A 120 9.11 9.17 -3.87
N GLN A 121 9.85 9.23 -2.76
CA GLN A 121 10.89 8.26 -2.40
C GLN A 121 10.74 7.85 -0.93
N ILE A 122 10.74 6.55 -0.69
CA ILE A 122 10.74 5.93 0.63
C ILE A 122 12.19 5.89 1.13
N ASP A 123 12.46 6.59 2.23
CA ASP A 123 13.75 6.68 2.92
C ASP A 123 13.51 6.41 4.42
N PRO A 124 13.27 5.14 4.83
CA PRO A 124 12.69 4.84 6.12
C PRO A 124 13.43 5.48 7.30
N PRO A 125 12.70 6.10 8.26
CA PRO A 125 11.25 6.08 8.38
C PRO A 125 10.53 7.11 7.51
N ALA A 126 11.23 7.94 6.74
CA ALA A 126 10.66 9.06 6.00
C ALA A 126 10.07 8.67 4.63
N LEU A 127 9.08 9.44 4.20
CA LEU A 127 8.64 9.53 2.80
C LEU A 127 8.93 10.95 2.32
N ARG A 128 9.72 11.08 1.25
CA ARG A 128 10.17 12.38 0.71
C ARG A 128 9.51 12.64 -0.63
N ALA A 129 8.99 13.85 -0.82
CA ALA A 129 8.65 14.33 -2.16
C ALA A 129 9.94 14.53 -2.98
N THR A 130 9.91 14.13 -4.24
CA THR A 130 11.03 14.28 -5.18
C THR A 130 10.73 15.28 -6.30
N ARG A 131 9.50 15.78 -6.36
CA ARG A 131 9.09 16.92 -7.20
C ARG A 131 9.10 18.19 -6.36
N ALA A 132 9.55 19.28 -6.98
CA ALA A 132 9.55 20.63 -6.40
C ALA A 132 8.19 21.31 -6.60
#